data_AF-A0A7S3MNE7-F1
#
_entry.id   AF-A0A7S3MNE7-F1
#
_cell.length_a   1.000
_cell.length_b   1.000
_cell.length_c   1.000
_cell.angle_alpha   90.00
_cell.angle_beta   90.00
_cell.angle_gamma   90.00
#
_symmetry.space_group_name_H-M   'P 1'
#
loop_
_entity.id
_entity.type
_entity.pdbx_description
1 polymer ?
#
loop_
_entity_poly.entity_id
_entity_poly.type
_entity_poly.pdbx_seq_one_letter_code
_entity_poly.pdbx_strand_id
1 'polypeptide(L)'
;DRQLSFPYFTVGVKNNPKFDKRYKGGEDAYVVDRSQRLVGVCDGVGGWGEVEVCSGKFSKFLASKMAELFEQDSQRSLKDLLVDSVKANPHGGSTTAVLAKLENGQ
;
A
#
# COMPACT_ATOMS: atom_id res chain seq x y z
N ASP A 1 -0.72 12.92 -23.68
CA ASP A 1 -0.71 13.52 -22.32
C ASP A 1 -2.08 14.05 -21.94
N ARG A 2 -2.96 13.20 -21.42
CA ARG A 2 -4.25 13.61 -20.85
C ARG A 2 -4.19 13.26 -19.38
N GLN A 3 -3.94 14.26 -18.55
CA GLN A 3 -3.95 14.13 -17.11
C GLN A 3 -5.38 13.74 -16.71
N LEU A 4 -5.59 12.46 -16.37
CA LEU A 4 -6.84 11.95 -15.79
C LEU A 4 -6.92 12.42 -14.34
N SER A 5 -6.95 13.74 -14.10
CA SER A 5 -7.29 14.26 -12.78
C SER A 5 -8.79 14.06 -12.58
N PHE A 6 -9.19 13.20 -11.65
CA PHE A 6 -10.58 13.18 -11.19
C PHE A 6 -10.86 14.50 -10.49
N PRO A 7 -11.70 15.40 -11.04
CA PRO A 7 -11.88 16.74 -10.48
C PRO A 7 -12.57 16.73 -9.11
N TYR A 8 -13.11 15.58 -8.69
CA TYR A 8 -13.93 15.44 -7.48
C TYR A 8 -13.29 14.56 -6.39
N PHE A 9 -12.07 14.04 -6.61
CA PHE A 9 -11.37 13.26 -5.60
C PHE A 9 -9.93 13.76 -5.43
N THR A 10 -9.56 14.05 -4.18
CA THR A 10 -8.23 14.48 -3.81
C THR A 10 -7.79 13.66 -2.61
N VAL A 11 -6.56 13.14 -2.66
CA VAL A 11 -6.02 12.29 -1.59
C VAL A 11 -5.01 13.08 -0.76
N GLY A 12 -5.16 13.01 0.56
CA GLY A 12 -4.16 13.45 1.54
C GLY A 12 -3.70 12.28 2.38
N VAL A 13 -2.41 12.23 2.72
CA VAL A 13 -1.82 11.14 3.52
C VAL A 13 -1.05 11.68 4.71
N LYS A 14 -1.22 11.03 5.86
CA LYS A 14 -0.41 11.27 7.06
C LYS A 14 -0.18 9.94 7.78
N ASN A 15 1.07 9.57 7.99
CA ASN A 15 1.45 8.45 8.83
C ASN A 15 2.06 8.99 10.14
N ASN A 16 1.56 8.54 11.29
CA ASN A 16 2.03 8.95 12.61
C ASN A 16 2.41 7.71 13.45
N PRO A 17 3.65 7.19 13.30
CA PRO A 17 4.06 5.98 14.00
C PRO A 17 4.12 6.15 15.51
N LYS A 18 3.85 5.03 16.22
CA LYS A 18 4.09 4.90 17.66
C LYS A 18 5.52 5.30 18.00
N PHE A 19 5.73 6.03 19.10
CA PHE A 19 6.99 6.70 19.44
C PHE A 19 8.21 5.77 19.38
N ASP A 20 8.10 4.59 20.00
CA ASP A 20 9.09 3.52 20.05
C ASP A 20 9.35 2.84 18.69
N LYS A 21 8.57 3.15 17.65
CA LYS A 21 8.70 2.58 16.30
C LYS A 21 9.07 3.61 15.24
N ARG A 22 9.23 4.89 15.61
CA ARG A 22 9.53 5.99 14.67
C ARG A 22 10.89 5.84 14.00
N TYR A 23 11.90 5.28 14.68
CA TYR A 23 13.23 5.08 14.10
C TYR A 23 13.22 4.08 12.93
N LYS A 24 12.20 3.22 12.82
CA LYS A 24 11.96 2.32 11.69
C LYS A 24 11.03 2.93 10.63
N GLY A 25 10.49 4.13 10.88
CA GLY A 25 9.42 4.73 10.10
C GLY A 25 8.05 4.06 10.29
N GLY A 26 7.81 3.39 11.42
CA GLY A 26 6.57 2.66 11.70
C GLY A 26 6.45 1.31 11.01
N GLU A 27 5.36 0.61 11.30
CA GLU A 27 5.01 -0.70 10.72
C GLU A 27 3.90 -0.57 9.66
N ASP A 28 3.22 0.56 9.63
CA ASP A 28 2.13 0.84 8.71
C ASP A 28 2.67 1.47 7.41
N ALA A 29 1.97 1.21 6.32
CA ALA A 29 2.21 1.80 5.01
C ALA A 29 0.90 2.19 4.34
N TYR A 30 0.99 2.99 3.29
CA TYR A 30 -0.13 3.37 2.45
C TYR A 30 0.29 3.34 0.99
N VAL A 31 -0.68 3.09 0.11
CA VAL A 31 -0.52 3.22 -1.34
C VAL A 31 -1.45 4.32 -1.83
N VAL A 32 -0.89 5.25 -2.61
CA VAL A 32 -1.62 6.19 -3.45
C VAL A 32 -0.90 6.19 -4.79
N ASP A 33 -1.56 5.76 -5.86
CA ASP A 33 -0.91 5.79 -7.18
C ASP A 33 -0.84 7.22 -7.73
N ARG A 34 -0.02 7.41 -8.78
CA ARG A 34 0.18 8.73 -9.40
C ARG A 34 -1.10 9.33 -9.97
N SER A 35 -2.03 8.49 -10.44
CA SER A 35 -3.32 8.95 -10.97
C SER A 35 -4.39 9.19 -9.88
N GLN A 36 -4.06 8.96 -8.60
CA GLN A 36 -4.97 9.06 -7.45
C GLN A 36 -6.23 8.20 -7.60
N ARG A 37 -6.13 7.10 -8.34
CA ARG A 37 -7.20 6.11 -8.57
C ARG A 37 -7.10 4.92 -7.63
N LEU A 38 -5.91 4.59 -7.15
CA LEU A 38 -5.71 3.55 -6.15
C LEU A 38 -5.37 4.22 -4.83
N VAL A 39 -6.12 3.88 -3.79
CA VAL A 39 -5.77 4.19 -2.40
C VAL A 39 -5.80 2.92 -1.57
N GLY A 40 -4.93 2.85 -0.57
CA GLY A 40 -4.92 1.72 0.34
C GLY A 40 -4.03 1.93 1.54
N VAL A 41 -4.29 1.14 2.57
CA VAL A 41 -3.52 1.13 3.82
C VAL A 41 -3.11 -0.29 4.15
N CYS A 42 -1.93 -0.43 4.73
CA CYS A 42 -1.35 -1.70 5.17
C CYS A 42 -0.88 -1.54 6.62
N ASP A 43 -1.46 -2.30 7.54
CA ASP A 43 -1.06 -2.34 8.95
C ASP A 43 -0.22 -3.59 9.21
N GLY A 44 1.08 -3.40 9.43
CA GLY A 44 2.04 -4.46 9.65
C GLY A 44 1.88 -5.07 11.05
N VAL A 45 1.70 -6.38 11.12
CA VAL A 45 1.41 -7.06 12.39
C VAL A 45 2.60 -6.96 13.35
N GLY A 46 2.44 -6.27 14.48
CA GLY A 46 3.54 -5.97 15.41
C GLY A 46 4.15 -7.20 16.11
N GLY A 47 3.40 -8.30 16.23
CA GLY A 47 3.87 -9.55 16.87
C GLY A 47 5.11 -10.16 16.22
N TRP A 48 5.37 -9.85 14.94
CA TRP A 48 6.60 -10.29 14.26
C TRP A 48 7.90 -9.78 14.89
N GLY A 49 7.82 -8.69 15.67
CA GLY A 49 8.97 -8.17 16.41
C GLY A 49 9.53 -9.15 17.45
N GLU A 50 8.72 -10.07 17.96
CA GLU A 50 9.13 -11.10 18.95
C GLU A 50 10.07 -12.15 18.35
N VAL A 51 10.04 -12.32 17.02
CA VAL A 51 10.91 -13.24 16.27
C VAL A 51 11.89 -12.48 15.37
N GLU A 52 12.22 -11.24 15.76
CA GLU A 52 13.18 -10.36 15.06
C GLU A 52 12.81 -10.02 13.60
N VAL A 53 11.54 -10.18 13.23
CA VAL A 53 11.02 -9.85 11.90
C VAL A 53 10.39 -8.45 11.90
N CYS A 54 10.83 -7.59 10.99
CA CYS A 54 10.30 -6.24 10.85
C CYS A 54 9.07 -6.23 9.92
N SER A 55 7.87 -6.28 10.47
CA SER A 55 6.60 -6.21 9.71
C SER A 55 6.48 -4.93 8.87
N GLY A 56 7.10 -3.83 9.30
CA GLY A 56 7.18 -2.59 8.53
C GLY A 56 7.94 -2.70 7.21
N LYS A 57 8.84 -3.68 7.04
CA LYS A 57 9.45 -3.95 5.72
C LYS A 57 8.43 -4.62 4.79
N PHE A 58 7.65 -5.56 5.32
CA PHE A 58 6.60 -6.26 4.57
C PHE A 58 5.56 -5.27 4.05
N SER A 59 4.97 -4.47 4.93
CA SER A 59 3.88 -3.54 4.57
C SER A 59 4.33 -2.46 3.58
N LYS A 60 5.52 -1.86 3.78
CA LYS A 60 6.08 -0.83 2.90
C LYS A 60 6.40 -1.37 1.51
N PHE A 61 6.99 -2.58 1.43
CA PHE A 61 7.23 -3.23 0.14
C PHE A 61 5.89 -3.52 -0.55
N LEU A 62 4.91 -4.07 0.17
CA LEU A 62 3.60 -4.39 -0.39
C LEU A 62 2.95 -3.13 -0.99
N ALA A 63 2.92 -2.03 -0.25
CA ALA A 63 2.37 -0.76 -0.73
C ALA A 63 3.09 -0.22 -1.98
N SER A 64 4.43 -0.25 -1.97
CA SER A 64 5.24 0.19 -3.11
C SER A 64 5.01 -0.69 -4.35
N LYS A 65 4.92 -2.01 -4.16
CA LYS A 65 4.74 -2.95 -5.26
C LYS A 65 3.33 -2.86 -5.86
N MET A 66 2.32 -2.64 -5.03
CA MET A 66 0.97 -2.36 -5.51
C MET A 66 0.92 -1.08 -6.36
N ALA A 67 1.62 -0.02 -5.97
CA ALA A 67 1.71 1.20 -6.77
C ALA A 67 2.33 0.93 -8.15
N GLU A 68 3.46 0.22 -8.18
CA GLU A 68 4.19 -0.14 -9.41
C GLU A 68 3.32 -0.98 -10.36
N LEU A 69 2.71 -2.06 -9.84
CA LEU A 69 1.91 -2.96 -10.66
C LEU A 69 0.59 -2.32 -11.13
N PHE A 70 0.01 -1.41 -10.34
CA PHE A 70 -1.17 -0.67 -10.74
C PHE A 70 -0.87 0.38 -11.81
N GLU A 71 0.32 1.00 -11.77
CA GLU A 71 0.77 1.92 -12.83
C GLU A 71 0.96 1.19 -14.17
N GLN A 72 1.40 -0.08 -14.13
CA GLN A 72 1.54 -0.92 -15.32
C GLN A 72 0.18 -1.35 -15.91
N ASP A 73 -0.78 -1.68 -15.06
CA ASP A 73 -2.15 -2.03 -15.48
C ASP A 73 -3.18 -1.54 -14.46
N SER A 74 -3.76 -0.37 -14.75
CA SER A 74 -4.77 0.26 -13.88
C SER A 74 -6.18 -0.33 -14.01
N GLN A 75 -6.38 -1.30 -14.91
CA GLN A 75 -7.65 -2.01 -15.09
C GLN A 75 -7.70 -3.31 -14.29
N ARG A 76 -6.55 -3.84 -13.86
CA ARG A 76 -6.48 -5.08 -13.09
C ARG A 76 -7.35 -5.09 -11.84
N SER A 77 -7.74 -6.30 -11.43
CA SER A 77 -8.52 -6.48 -10.20
C SER A 77 -7.65 -6.17 -8.97
N LEU A 78 -8.26 -5.59 -7.93
CA LEU A 78 -7.55 -5.33 -6.67
C LEU A 78 -7.10 -6.62 -5.98
N LYS A 79 -7.82 -7.71 -6.19
CA LYS A 79 -7.47 -9.03 -5.64
C LYS A 79 -6.18 -9.54 -6.25
N ASP A 80 -6.06 -9.52 -7.58
CA ASP A 80 -4.84 -9.97 -8.26
C ASP A 80 -3.67 -9.04 -7.97
N LEU A 81 -3.93 -7.72 -7.92
CA LEU A 81 -2.93 -6.74 -7.49
C LEU A 81 -2.35 -7.09 -6.12
N LEU A 82 -3.20 -7.38 -5.14
CA LEU A 82 -2.77 -7.75 -3.79
C LEU A 82 -1.98 -9.08 -3.78
N VAL A 83 -2.51 -10.11 -4.44
CA VAL A 83 -1.90 -11.45 -4.48
C VAL A 83 -0.51 -11.40 -5.13
N ASP A 84 -0.38 -10.72 -6.28
CA ASP A 84 0.89 -10.62 -6.99
C ASP A 84 1.91 -9.79 -6.21
N SER A 85 1.46 -8.72 -5.54
CA SER A 85 2.33 -7.89 -4.70
C SER A 85 2.84 -8.66 -3.47
N VAL A 86 2.02 -9.55 -2.88
CA VAL A 86 2.45 -10.45 -1.80
C VAL A 86 3.44 -11.50 -2.31
N LYS A 87 3.18 -12.13 -3.47
CA LYS A 87 4.10 -13.13 -4.06
C LYS A 87 5.48 -12.55 -4.36
N ALA A 88 5.53 -11.27 -4.74
CA ALA A 88 6.79 -10.57 -5.02
C ALA A 88 7.53 -10.09 -3.76
N ASN A 89 6.94 -10.20 -2.56
CA ASN A 89 7.51 -9.64 -1.34
C ASN A 89 8.62 -10.54 -0.77
N PRO A 90 9.88 -10.06 -0.69
CA PRO A 90 10.99 -10.86 -0.16
C PRO A 90 11.07 -10.82 1.37
N HIS A 91 10.25 -10.00 2.03
CA HIS A 91 10.34 -9.80 3.47
C HIS A 91 9.44 -10.79 4.21
N GLY A 92 9.95 -11.34 5.32
CA GLY A 92 9.11 -12.05 6.29
C GLY A 92 8.15 -11.08 6.98
N GLY A 93 7.02 -11.61 7.44
CA GLY A 93 6.02 -10.84 8.15
C GLY A 93 4.60 -11.09 7.63
N SER A 94 3.68 -10.29 8.14
CA SER A 94 2.32 -10.19 7.63
C SER A 94 1.79 -8.79 7.87
N THR A 95 0.72 -8.45 7.16
CA THR A 95 0.04 -7.17 7.24
C THR A 95 -1.44 -7.40 7.00
N THR A 96 -2.31 -6.62 7.64
CA THR A 96 -3.67 -6.43 7.14
C THR A 96 -3.64 -5.36 6.04
N ALA A 97 -4.58 -5.40 5.09
CA ALA A 97 -4.64 -4.42 4.01
C ALA A 97 -6.08 -4.12 3.61
N VAL A 98 -6.36 -2.84 3.34
CA VAL A 98 -7.60 -2.36 2.74
C VAL A 98 -7.25 -1.56 1.49
N LEU A 99 -7.90 -1.88 0.37
CA LEU A 99 -7.66 -1.27 -0.93
C LEU A 99 -8.97 -0.74 -1.52
N ALA A 100 -8.91 0.42 -2.17
CA ALA A 100 -10.00 0.96 -2.97
C ALA A 100 -9.49 1.48 -4.31
N LYS A 101 -10.25 1.23 -5.37
CA LYS A 101 -9.98 1.68 -6.74
C LYS A 101 -11.13 2.56 -7.18
N LEU A 102 -10.83 3.77 -7.65
CA LEU A 102 -11.78 4.64 -8.30
C LEU A 102 -11.90 4.26 -9.78
N GLU A 103 -13.13 4.02 -10.20
CA GLU A 103 -13.51 3.78 -11.58
C GLU A 103 -14.39 4.94 -12.06
N ASN A 104 -14.32 5.23 -13.36
CA ASN A 104 -15.27 6.16 -13.95
C ASN A 104 -16.67 5.55 -13.83
N GLY A 105 -17.64 6.35 -13.36
CA GLY A 105 -19.05 5.96 -13.47
C GLY A 105 -19.42 5.74 -14.93
N GLN A 106 -20.16 4.66 -15.20
CA GLN A 106 -20.73 4.40 -16.52
C GLN A 106 -21.80 5.43 -16.88
#